data_AF-A0A2U1F6C8-F1
#
_entry.id   AF-A0A2U1F6C8-F1
#
_cell.length_a   1.000
_cell.length_b   1.000
_cell.length_c   1.000
_cell.angle_alpha   90.00
_cell.angle_beta   90.00
_cell.angle_gamma   90.00
#
_symmetry.space_group_name_H-M   'P 1'
#
loop_
_entity.id
_entity.type
_entity.pdbx_description
1 polymer ?
#
loop_
_entity_poly.entity_id
_entity_poly.type
_entity_poly.pdbx_seq_one_letter_code
_entity_poly.pdbx_strand_id
1 'polypeptide(L)'
;MRAQRWVAEVGPENASFLATRSRTAVLASEYRPRDLGDGRVAYDERSLGAARELSEEEEGAITDDGDGLRVWIGDDAFDLVEQL
;
A
#
# COMPACT_ATOMS: atom_id res chain seq x y z
N MET A 1 -7.50 -13.76 -16.65
CA MET A 1 -6.31 -13.16 -15.99
C MET A 1 -6.62 -13.10 -14.51
N ARG A 2 -5.80 -13.72 -13.64
CA ARG A 2 -5.96 -13.52 -12.19
C ARG A 2 -5.52 -12.09 -11.89
N ALA A 3 -6.30 -11.36 -11.09
CA ALA A 3 -5.93 -10.01 -10.70
C ALA A 3 -4.79 -10.11 -9.68
N GLN A 4 -3.58 -9.71 -10.09
CA GLN A 4 -2.41 -9.64 -9.20
C GLN A 4 -2.73 -8.70 -8.04
N ARG A 5 -2.43 -9.14 -6.82
CA ARG A 5 -2.53 -8.30 -5.63
C ARG A 5 -1.27 -8.43 -4.81
N TRP A 6 -0.88 -7.33 -4.18
CA TRP A 6 0.20 -7.27 -3.23
C TRP A 6 -0.36 -6.98 -1.85
N VAL A 7 0.06 -7.74 -0.85
CA VAL A 7 -0.44 -7.63 0.52
C VAL A 7 0.73 -7.38 1.47
N ALA A 8 0.56 -6.41 2.37
CA ALA A 8 1.50 -6.12 3.45
C ALA A 8 0.81 -6.24 4.82
N GLU A 9 1.56 -6.73 5.80
CA GLU A 9 1.19 -6.74 7.22
C GLU A 9 1.78 -5.49 7.89
N VAL A 10 0.96 -4.47 8.07
CA VAL A 10 1.38 -3.12 8.51
C VAL A 10 0.88 -2.76 9.91
N GLY A 11 -0.01 -3.57 10.48
CA GLY A 11 -0.71 -3.30 11.72
C GLY A 11 -2.04 -2.55 11.51
N PRO A 12 -3.02 -2.67 12.43
CA PRO A 12 -4.40 -2.18 12.22
C PRO A 12 -4.50 -0.68 11.95
N GLU A 13 -3.72 0.13 12.66
CA GLU A 13 -3.75 1.59 12.54
C GLU A 13 -3.22 2.04 11.18
N ASN A 14 -2.11 1.45 10.74
CA ASN A 14 -1.48 1.72 9.46
C ASN A 14 -2.33 1.25 8.28
N ALA A 15 -2.97 0.08 8.38
CA ALA A 15 -3.87 -0.43 7.34
C ALA A 15 -5.06 0.52 7.16
N SER A 16 -5.64 0.98 8.26
CA SER A 16 -6.73 1.96 8.25
C SER A 16 -6.28 3.31 7.69
N PHE A 17 -5.11 3.79 8.09
CA PHE A 17 -4.50 5.02 7.57
C PHE A 17 -4.31 4.95 6.05
N LEU A 18 -3.65 3.90 5.55
CA LEU A 18 -3.39 3.73 4.12
C LEU A 18 -4.69 3.71 3.30
N ALA A 19 -5.72 3.05 3.79
CA ALA A 19 -6.99 2.90 3.08
C ALA A 19 -7.91 4.14 3.14
N THR A 20 -7.68 5.08 4.06
CA THR A 20 -8.64 6.16 4.32
C THR A 20 -8.05 7.56 4.39
N ARG A 21 -6.76 7.70 4.69
CA ARG A 21 -6.10 8.98 5.01
C ARG A 21 -4.78 9.20 4.29
N SER A 22 -4.16 8.16 3.73
CA SER A 22 -3.00 8.34 2.86
C SER A 22 -3.30 9.30 1.72
N ARG A 23 -2.25 9.90 1.16
CA ARG A 23 -2.41 10.83 0.04
C ARG A 23 -3.11 10.20 -1.15
N THR A 24 -2.80 8.94 -1.47
CA THR A 24 -3.54 8.17 -2.49
C THR A 24 -5.01 8.03 -2.12
N ALA A 25 -5.35 7.71 -0.88
CA ALA A 25 -6.74 7.58 -0.45
C ALA A 25 -7.54 8.90 -0.52
N VAL A 26 -6.89 10.03 -0.26
CA VAL A 26 -7.54 11.35 -0.25
C VAL A 26 -7.62 11.96 -1.65
N LEU A 27 -6.54 11.92 -2.43
CA LEU A 27 -6.46 12.57 -3.75
C LEU A 27 -6.96 11.69 -4.89
N ALA A 28 -6.92 10.37 -4.70
CA ALA A 28 -7.21 9.37 -5.74
C ALA A 28 -8.04 8.22 -5.16
N SER A 29 -9.17 8.53 -4.50
CA SER A 29 -9.96 7.58 -3.71
C SER A 29 -10.43 6.32 -4.48
N GLU A 30 -10.56 6.39 -5.81
CA GLU A 30 -10.87 5.21 -6.64
C GLU A 30 -9.71 4.21 -6.75
N TYR A 31 -8.48 4.67 -6.50
CA TYR A 31 -7.22 3.92 -6.54
C TYR A 31 -6.63 3.71 -5.15
N ARG A 32 -7.41 3.91 -4.08
CA ARG A 32 -6.92 3.71 -2.72
C ARG A 32 -6.61 2.23 -2.44
N PRO A 33 -5.56 1.93 -1.66
CA PRO A 33 -5.37 0.58 -1.16
C PRO A 33 -6.51 0.14 -0.26
N ARG A 34 -6.70 -1.17 -0.12
CA ARG A 34 -7.82 -1.76 0.61
C ARG A 34 -7.35 -2.36 1.93
N ASP A 35 -7.93 -1.87 3.02
CA ASP A 35 -7.83 -2.53 4.32
C ASP A 35 -8.54 -3.89 4.27
N LEU A 36 -7.80 -4.96 4.58
CA LEU A 36 -8.29 -6.33 4.63
C LEU A 36 -8.68 -6.77 6.06
N GLY A 37 -8.44 -5.94 7.07
CA GLY A 37 -8.54 -6.31 8.47
C GLY A 37 -7.29 -7.01 8.99
N ASP A 38 -7.23 -7.17 10.32
CA ASP A 38 -6.10 -7.79 11.04
C ASP A 38 -4.74 -7.15 10.72
N GLY A 39 -4.73 -5.85 10.44
CA GLY A 39 -3.51 -5.10 10.12
C GLY A 39 -2.93 -5.38 8.73
N ARG A 40 -3.74 -5.92 7.81
CA ARG A 40 -3.33 -6.18 6.43
C ARG A 40 -3.91 -5.15 5.48
N VAL A 41 -3.09 -4.74 4.52
CA VAL A 41 -3.49 -3.85 3.43
C VAL A 41 -3.19 -4.50 2.08
N ALA A 42 -4.08 -4.32 1.11
CA ALA A 42 -3.94 -4.86 -0.23
C ALA A 42 -3.89 -3.76 -1.28
N TYR A 43 -2.99 -3.95 -2.24
CA TYR A 43 -2.88 -3.17 -3.46
C TYR A 43 -3.23 -4.07 -4.64
N ASP A 44 -4.14 -3.63 -5.49
CA ASP A 44 -4.18 -4.07 -6.89
C ASP A 44 -3.24 -3.20 -7.75
N GLU A 45 -3.03 -3.61 -9.00
CA GLU A 45 -2.11 -2.95 -9.94
C GLU A 45 -2.33 -1.43 -10.05
N ARG A 46 -3.58 -0.96 -10.07
CA ARG A 46 -3.89 0.46 -10.21
C ARG A 46 -3.61 1.21 -8.92
N SER A 47 -4.00 0.62 -7.79
CA SER A 47 -3.71 1.22 -6.48
C SER A 47 -2.22 1.27 -6.17
N LEU A 48 -1.45 0.28 -6.61
CA LEU A 48 0.00 0.25 -6.47
C LEU A 48 0.65 1.35 -7.32
N GLY A 49 0.19 1.51 -8.57
CA GLY A 49 0.64 2.60 -9.45
C GLY A 49 0.34 3.96 -8.86
N ALA A 50 -0.89 4.20 -8.41
CA ALA A 50 -1.28 5.46 -7.79
C ALA A 50 -0.49 5.75 -6.50
N ALA A 51 -0.17 4.74 -5.70
CA ALA A 51 0.66 4.90 -4.51
C ALA A 51 2.11 5.27 -4.84
N ARG A 52 2.70 4.67 -5.90
CA ARG A 52 4.03 5.02 -6.41
C ARG A 52 4.13 6.46 -6.91
N GLU A 53 3.08 6.96 -7.53
CA GLU A 53 3.09 8.32 -8.10
C GLU A 53 2.77 9.39 -7.06
N LEU A 54 1.90 9.10 -6.11
CA LEU A 54 1.33 10.12 -5.22
C LEU A 54 1.94 10.15 -3.83
N SER A 55 2.43 9.02 -3.31
CA SER A 55 2.82 8.94 -1.90
C SER A 55 4.27 9.37 -1.70
N GLU A 56 4.50 10.17 -0.65
CA GLU A 56 5.84 10.53 -0.16
C GLU A 56 6.28 9.53 0.91
N GLU A 57 7.60 9.48 1.18
CA GLU A 57 8.28 8.41 1.94
C GLU A 57 7.57 8.05 3.26
N GLU A 58 7.05 9.03 3.99
CA GLU A 58 6.42 8.80 5.31
C GLU A 58 4.90 8.52 5.26
N GLU A 59 4.26 8.60 4.08
CA GLU A 59 2.79 8.61 3.92
C GLU A 59 2.25 7.47 3.02
N GLY A 60 2.98 6.35 2.90
CA GLY A 60 2.59 5.20 2.08
C GLY A 60 3.39 5.05 0.78
N ALA A 61 4.60 5.61 0.69
CA ALA A 61 5.47 5.45 -0.47
C ALA A 61 5.75 3.99 -0.79
N ILE A 62 5.84 3.69 -2.08
CA ILE A 62 6.13 2.36 -2.58
C ILE A 62 7.53 2.35 -3.19
N THR A 63 8.41 1.48 -2.68
CA THR A 63 9.75 1.28 -3.22
C THR A 63 9.91 -0.14 -3.76
N ASP A 64 10.71 -0.28 -4.82
CA ASP A 64 11.15 -1.56 -5.37
C ASP A 64 12.68 -1.51 -5.47
N ASP A 65 13.39 -2.00 -4.45
CA ASP A 65 14.84 -1.84 -4.33
C ASP A 65 15.54 -3.21 -4.38
N GLY A 66 15.30 -3.98 -5.46
CA GLY A 66 15.95 -5.27 -5.75
C GLY A 66 15.71 -6.44 -4.76
N ASP A 67 15.33 -6.13 -3.53
CA ASP A 67 15.07 -7.02 -2.40
C ASP A 67 13.57 -7.30 -2.25
N GLY A 68 12.74 -6.56 -2.98
CA GLY A 68 11.30 -6.71 -3.03
C GLY A 68 10.56 -5.37 -3.04
N LEU A 69 9.24 -5.49 -3.15
CA LEU A 69 8.31 -4.36 -3.09
C LEU A 69 8.00 -4.05 -1.62
N ARG A 70 8.05 -2.78 -1.22
CA ARG A 70 7.73 -2.35 0.15
C ARG A 70 6.85 -1.11 0.18
N VAL A 71 6.05 -0.98 1.24
CA VAL A 71 5.35 0.25 1.61
C VAL A 71 6.00 0.89 2.84
N TRP A 72 6.22 2.20 2.80
CA TRP A 72 6.81 2.98 3.87
C TRP A 72 5.76 3.80 4.61
N ILE A 73 5.82 3.79 5.95
CA ILE A 73 4.92 4.54 6.84
C ILE A 73 5.76 5.07 7.99
N GLY A 74 5.95 6.39 8.05
CA GLY A 74 6.97 6.97 8.92
C GLY A 74 8.36 6.41 8.58
N ASP A 75 9.07 5.89 9.59
CA ASP A 75 10.41 5.28 9.46
C ASP A 75 10.36 3.76 9.19
N ASP A 76 9.16 3.15 9.24
CA ASP A 76 8.96 1.71 9.09
C ASP A 76 8.68 1.33 7.63
N ALA A 77 9.25 0.21 7.19
CA ALA A 77 8.99 -0.40 5.89
C ALA A 77 8.37 -1.79 6.05
N PHE A 78 7.38 -2.10 5.23
CA PHE A 78 6.66 -3.37 5.26
C PHE A 78 6.66 -4.03 3.88
N ASP A 79 7.00 -5.31 3.83
CA ASP A 79 7.09 -6.05 2.57
C ASP A 79 5.70 -6.31 1.97
N LEU A 80 5.61 -6.08 0.66
CA LEU A 80 4.44 -6.32 -0.17
C LEU A 80 4.62 -7.66 -0.90
N VAL A 81 3.90 -8.68 -0.43
CA VAL A 81 3.96 -10.02 -0.98
C VAL A 81 2.89 -10.20 -2.05
N GLU A 82 3.29 -10.62 -3.25
CA GLU A 82 2.36 -10.94 -4.33
C GLU A 82 1.50 -12.17 -3.98
N GLN A 83 0.18 -12.07 -4.18
CA GLN A 83 -0.78 -13.15 -4.00
C GLN A 83 -1.56 -13.43 -5.30
N LEU A 84 -1.68 -14.72 -5.64
CA LEU A 84 -2.31 -15.24 -6.86
C LEU A 84 -3.81 -15.52 -6.71
#